data_AF-A0A021XI27-F1
#
_entry.id   AF-A0A021XI27-F1
#
_cell.length_a   1.000
_cell.length_b   1.000
_cell.length_c   1.000
_cell.angle_alpha   90.00
_cell.angle_beta   90.00
_cell.angle_gamma   90.00
#
_symmetry.space_group_name_H-M   'P 1'
#
loop_
_entity.id
_entity.type
_entity.pdbx_description
1 polymer ?
#
loop_
_entity_poly.entity_id
_entity_poly.type
_entity_poly.pdbx_seq_one_letter_code
_entity_poly.pdbx_strand_id
1 'polypeptide(L)'
;MIHQAIIIPFPVTARVRKIRDTALKLLERPTVKSADYYRGQVLEPMKASFLRIGLSEEEAAEQTRVFWMAVQVEAARIQGADAIA
;
A
#
# COMPACT_ATOMS: atom_id res chain seq x y z
N MET A 1 8.16 -36.76 -7.40
CA MET A 1 8.78 -35.50 -6.95
C MET A 1 7.80 -34.37 -7.27
N ILE A 2 7.12 -33.81 -6.28
CA ILE A 2 6.16 -32.72 -6.50
C ILE A 2 6.98 -31.44 -6.58
N HIS A 3 7.01 -30.79 -7.75
CA HIS A 3 7.59 -29.45 -7.87
C HIS A 3 6.60 -28.46 -7.25
N GLN A 4 6.97 -27.83 -6.14
CA GLN A 4 6.19 -26.72 -5.60
C GLN A 4 6.43 -25.48 -6.48
N ALA A 5 5.36 -24.88 -7.00
CA ALA A 5 5.43 -23.60 -7.67
C ALA A 5 5.38 -22.47 -6.63
N ILE A 6 6.25 -21.47 -6.78
CA ILE A 6 6.32 -20.30 -5.89
C ILE A 6 5.58 -19.14 -6.56
N ILE A 7 4.74 -18.44 -5.80
CA ILE A 7 4.04 -17.24 -6.26
C ILE A 7 4.90 -16.01 -5.97
N ILE A 8 5.23 -15.24 -7.01
CA ILE A 8 5.97 -13.98 -6.88
C ILE A 8 5.01 -12.86 -7.29
N PRO A 9 4.45 -12.07 -6.35
CA PRO A 9 3.56 -10.98 -6.69
C PRO A 9 4.36 -9.85 -7.37
N PHE A 10 3.71 -9.09 -8.25
CA PHE A 10 4.32 -7.89 -8.79
C PHE A 10 4.68 -6.91 -7.66
N PRO A 11 5.91 -6.35 -7.63
CA PRO A 11 6.40 -5.52 -6.54
C PRO A 11 5.44 -4.36 -6.21
N VAL A 12 4.98 -4.29 -4.96
CA VAL A 12 4.04 -3.25 -4.53
C VAL A 12 4.61 -1.84 -4.63
N THR A 13 5.92 -1.70 -4.47
CA THR A 13 6.66 -0.43 -4.61
C THR A 13 6.70 0.08 -6.05
N ALA A 14 6.59 -0.81 -7.04
CA ALA A 14 6.55 -0.45 -8.45
C ALA A 14 5.16 0.01 -8.91
N ARG A 15 4.13 -0.05 -8.04
CA ARG A 15 2.77 0.41 -8.35
C ARG A 15 2.63 1.94 -8.22
N VAL A 16 3.50 2.69 -8.89
CA VAL A 16 3.68 4.14 -8.73
C VAL A 16 2.36 4.93 -8.80
N ARG A 17 1.52 4.65 -9.81
CA ARG A 17 0.22 5.33 -9.95
C ARG A 17 -0.66 5.11 -8.73
N LYS A 18 -0.77 3.86 -8.25
CA LYS A 18 -1.57 3.53 -7.08
C LYS A 18 -1.03 4.18 -5.81
N ILE A 19 0.30 4.21 -5.65
CA ILE A 19 0.96 4.88 -4.52
C ILE A 19 0.60 6.36 -4.51
N ARG A 20 0.76 7.05 -5.64
CA ARG A 20 0.44 8.48 -5.76
C ARG A 20 -1.04 8.78 -5.51
N ASP A 21 -1.94 8.01 -6.14
CA ASP A 21 -3.39 8.18 -5.96
C ASP A 21 -3.81 7.96 -4.50
N THR A 22 -3.20 6.98 -3.82
CA THR A 22 -3.47 6.71 -2.40
C THR A 22 -2.87 7.80 -1.51
N ALA A 23 -1.68 8.33 -1.83
CA ALA A 23 -1.05 9.42 -1.08
C ALA A 23 -1.90 10.70 -1.16
N LEU A 24 -2.37 11.10 -2.35
CA LEU A 24 -3.27 12.25 -2.51
C LEU A 24 -4.54 12.09 -1.66
N LYS A 25 -5.19 10.93 -1.77
CA LYS A 25 -6.40 10.60 -0.99
C LYS A 25 -6.16 10.48 0.51
N LEU A 26 -4.92 10.22 0.94
CA LEU A 26 -4.51 10.23 2.34
C LEU A 26 -4.38 11.67 2.84
N LEU A 27 -3.78 12.55 2.04
CA LEU A 27 -3.62 13.97 2.35
C LEU A 27 -4.94 14.74 2.41
N GLU A 28 -5.94 14.31 1.63
CA GLU A 28 -7.31 14.84 1.68
C GLU A 28 -8.05 14.50 3.00
N ARG A 29 -7.50 13.64 3.86
CA ARG A 29 -8.17 13.21 5.10
C ARG A 29 -8.00 14.28 6.18
N PRO A 30 -9.10 14.88 6.69
CA PRO A 30 -9.02 16.02 7.60
C PRO A 30 -8.61 15.64 9.03
N THR A 31 -8.73 14.36 9.39
CA THR A 31 -8.40 13.87 10.73
C THR A 31 -7.59 12.59 10.69
N VAL A 32 -6.78 12.37 11.73
CA VAL A 32 -6.02 11.12 11.92
C VAL A 32 -6.95 9.91 11.89
N LYS A 33 -8.10 9.96 12.57
CA LYS A 33 -9.08 8.88 12.57
C LYS A 33 -9.60 8.56 11.16
N SER A 34 -9.86 9.58 10.34
CA SER A 34 -10.28 9.38 8.95
C SER A 34 -9.17 8.81 8.06
N ALA A 35 -7.91 9.13 8.35
CA ALA A 35 -6.74 8.58 7.69
C ALA A 35 -6.52 7.10 8.04
N ASP A 36 -6.67 6.72 9.30
CA ASP A 36 -6.57 5.32 9.75
C ASP A 36 -7.69 4.45 9.17
N TYR A 37 -8.91 4.98 9.14
CA TYR A 37 -10.02 4.29 8.48
C TYR A 37 -9.77 4.11 6.98
N TYR A 38 -9.27 5.15 6.29
CA TYR A 38 -8.90 5.06 4.88
C TYR A 38 -7.77 4.06 4.62
N ARG A 39 -6.76 3.99 5.52
CA ARG A 39 -5.72 2.97 5.47
C ARG A 39 -6.32 1.58 5.47
N GLY A 40 -7.24 1.28 6.38
CA GLY A 40 -7.95 -0.01 6.41
C GLY A 40 -8.68 -0.31 5.10
N GLN A 41 -9.41 0.66 4.56
CA GLN A 41 -10.11 0.50 3.27
C GLN A 41 -9.18 0.16 2.09
N VAL A 42 -7.92 0.59 2.13
CA VAL A 42 -6.93 0.30 1.10
C VAL A 42 -6.22 -1.03 1.34
N LEU A 43 -5.83 -1.30 2.58
CA LEU A 43 -4.99 -2.45 2.92
C LEU A 43 -5.79 -3.75 3.03
N GLU A 44 -7.01 -3.74 3.54
CA GLU A 44 -7.79 -4.98 3.71
C GLU A 44 -8.10 -5.68 2.38
N PRO A 45 -8.60 -4.99 1.32
CA PRO A 45 -8.82 -5.64 0.03
C PRO A 45 -7.52 -6.09 -0.63
N MET A 46 -6.42 -5.36 -0.40
CA MET A 46 -5.11 -5.71 -0.93
C MET A 46 -4.57 -6.99 -0.27
N LYS A 47 -4.66 -7.07 1.06
CA LYS A 47 -4.30 -8.26 1.84
C LYS A 47 -5.13 -9.47 1.38
N ALA A 48 -6.46 -9.31 1.29
CA ALA A 48 -7.35 -10.37 0.81
C ALA A 48 -6.97 -10.85 -0.60
N SER A 49 -6.56 -9.94 -1.49
CA SER A 49 -6.08 -10.33 -2.82
C SER A 49 -4.78 -11.12 -2.79
N PHE A 50 -3.85 -10.83 -1.87
CA PHE A 50 -2.60 -11.58 -1.74
C PHE A 50 -2.85 -13.00 -1.22
N LEU A 51 -3.66 -13.12 -0.18
CA LEU A 51 -4.05 -14.43 0.36
C LEU A 51 -4.74 -15.29 -0.70
N ARG A 52 -5.63 -14.68 -1.49
CA ARG A 52 -6.35 -15.37 -2.58
C ARG A 52 -5.44 -15.93 -3.67
N ILE A 53 -4.28 -15.30 -3.93
CA ILE A 53 -3.31 -15.80 -4.93
C ILE A 53 -2.27 -16.74 -4.33
N GLY A 54 -2.39 -17.10 -3.05
CA GLY A 54 -1.55 -18.10 -2.40
C GLY A 54 -0.36 -17.55 -1.61
N LEU A 55 -0.29 -16.24 -1.35
CA LEU A 55 0.67 -15.72 -0.37
C LEU A 55 0.27 -16.14 1.04
N SER A 56 1.26 -16.38 1.90
CA SER A 56 1.06 -16.53 3.33
C SER A 56 0.61 -15.22 3.99
N GLU A 57 0.04 -15.32 5.19
CA GLU A 57 -0.32 -14.16 6.02
C GLU A 57 0.88 -13.24 6.28
N GLU A 58 2.06 -13.81 6.53
CA GLU A 58 3.30 -13.05 6.75
C GLU A 58 3.73 -12.29 5.49
N GLU A 59 3.74 -12.96 4.33
CA GLU A 59 4.08 -12.31 3.06
C GLU A 59 3.06 -11.21 2.72
N ALA A 60 1.76 -11.47 2.91
CA ALA A 60 0.72 -10.48 2.66
C ALA A 60 0.84 -9.27 3.60
N ALA A 61 1.18 -9.49 4.87
CA ALA A 61 1.43 -8.43 5.84
C ALA A 61 2.66 -7.59 5.45
N GLU A 62 3.74 -8.23 5.01
CA GLU A 62 4.94 -7.54 4.57
C GLU A 62 4.68 -6.70 3.30
N GLN A 63 4.00 -7.28 2.30
CA GLN A 63 3.64 -6.55 1.09
C GLN A 63 2.76 -5.32 1.39
N THR A 64 1.77 -5.46 2.29
CA THR A 64 0.91 -4.32 2.66
C THR A 64 1.66 -3.26 3.47
N ARG A 65 2.58 -3.66 4.35
CA ARG A 65 3.47 -2.76 5.11
C ARG A 65 4.37 -1.96 4.17
N VAL A 66 5.06 -2.62 3.24
CA VAL A 66 5.96 -1.99 2.27
C VAL A 66 5.20 -1.02 1.37
N PHE A 67 4.01 -1.41 0.88
CA PHE A 67 3.14 -0.51 0.13
C PHE A 67 2.80 0.75 0.93
N TRP A 68 2.39 0.60 2.20
CA TRP A 68 1.99 1.73 3.03
C TRP A 68 3.17 2.66 3.38
N MET A 69 4.38 2.13 3.53
CA MET A 69 5.58 2.95 3.67
C MET A 69 5.81 3.82 2.43
N ALA A 70 5.70 3.24 1.23
CA ALA A 70 5.86 3.98 -0.02
C ALA A 70 4.81 5.10 -0.17
N VAL A 71 3.56 4.84 0.26
CA VAL A 71 2.50 5.87 0.31
C VAL A 71 2.86 7.00 1.26
N GLN A 72 3.36 6.71 2.46
CA GLN A 72 3.76 7.75 3.42
C GLN A 72 4.91 8.60 2.91
N VAL A 73 5.91 7.98 2.27
CA VAL A 73 7.02 8.70 1.64
C VAL A 73 6.50 9.62 0.52
N GLU A 74 5.60 9.14 -0.33
CA GLU A 74 5.02 9.96 -1.40
C GLU A 74 4.13 11.08 -0.85
N ALA A 75 3.36 10.83 0.21
CA ALA A 75 2.55 11.86 0.86
C ALA A 75 3.42 12.99 1.44
N ALA A 76 4.52 12.64 2.11
CA ALA A 76 5.50 13.60 2.60
C ALA A 76 6.15 14.40 1.46
N ARG A 77 6.46 13.75 0.34
CA ARG A 77 6.99 14.41 -0.86
C ARG A 77 6.01 15.44 -1.45
N ILE A 78 4.73 15.09 -1.53
CA ILE A 78 3.68 15.98 -2.04
C ILE A 78 3.50 17.19 -1.12
N GLN A 79 3.34 16.97 0.19
CA GLN A 79 3.25 18.08 1.17
C GLN A 79 4.46 19.01 1.13
N GLY A 80 5.66 18.45 1.00
CA GLY A 80 6.89 19.24 0.87
C GLY A 80 6.99 20.02 -0.44
N ALA A 81 6.40 19.51 -1.53
CA ALA A 81 6.35 20.23 -2.80
C ALA A 81 5.36 21.40 -2.76
N ASP A 82 4.19 21.20 -2.11
CA ASP A 82 3.18 22.25 -1.94
C ASP A 82 3.66 23.39 -1.03
N ALA A 83 4.62 23.13 -0.13
CA ALA A 83 5.20 24.15 0.76
C ALA A 83 6.17 25.12 0.07
N ILE A 84 6.60 24.82 -1.16
CA ILE A 84 7.59 25.60 -1.93
C ILE A 84 6.94 26.26 -3.16
N ALA A 85 5.66 25.96 -3.42
CA ALA A 85 4.85 26.55 -4.48
C ALA A 85 4.08 27.77 -3.97
#